data_AF-A0A956MC04-F1
#
_entry.id   AF-A0A956MC04-F1
#
_cell.length_a   1.000
_cell.length_b   1.000
_cell.length_c   1.000
_cell.angle_alpha   90.00
_cell.angle_beta   90.00
_cell.angle_gamma   90.00
#
_symmetry.space_group_name_H-M   'P 1'
#
loop_
_entity.id
_entity.type
_entity.pdbx_description
1 polymer ?
#
loop_
_entity_poly.entity_id
_entity_poly.type
_entity_poly.pdbx_seq_one_letter_code
_entity_poly.pdbx_strand_id
1 'polypeptide(L)'
;MNLSKGNQLTSGFLDLLVQNGISYSRSNISRNVFSIKEFSTLIYIKSRSELPFKWGITANVVSKLNSSVTNWISVLLFQKPYTGYLLSSDDVNYYIKNVWPLAADGDYKPATGSYLSKNKPFNSIQEFIQQFNSLKD
;
A
#
# COMPACT_ATOMS: atom_id res chain seq x y z
N MET A 1 -19.09 -7.89 15.13
CA MET A 1 -19.00 -8.01 13.66
C MET A 1 -17.64 -8.60 13.31
N ASN A 2 -17.58 -9.69 12.55
CA ASN A 2 -16.30 -10.20 12.04
C ASN A 2 -15.82 -9.30 10.90
N LEU A 3 -14.65 -8.68 11.08
CA LEU A 3 -13.98 -7.95 10.00
C LEU A 3 -13.65 -8.92 8.86
N SER A 4 -13.73 -8.45 7.61
CA SER A 4 -13.20 -9.23 6.49
C SER A 4 -11.71 -9.51 6.73
N LYS A 5 -11.21 -10.64 6.24
CA LYS A 5 -9.78 -11.01 6.40
C LYS A 5 -8.82 -9.91 5.91
N GLY A 6 -9.18 -9.19 4.85
CA GLY A 6 -8.41 -8.03 4.38
C GLY A 6 -8.40 -6.85 5.36
N ASN A 7 -9.53 -6.58 6.02
CA ASN A 7 -9.57 -5.55 7.06
C ASN A 7 -8.76 -5.97 8.29
N GLN A 8 -8.76 -7.26 8.65
CA GLN A 8 -7.91 -7.79 9.73
C GLN A 8 -6.42 -7.61 9.42
N LEU A 9 -5.98 -7.87 8.18
CA LEU A 9 -4.61 -7.62 7.75
C LEU A 9 -4.22 -6.14 7.89
N THR A 10 -5.10 -5.24 7.45
CA THR A 10 -4.85 -3.79 7.54
C THR A 10 -4.77 -3.36 9.00
N SER A 11 -5.72 -3.79 9.84
CA SER A 11 -5.72 -3.47 11.27
C SER A 11 -4.45 -3.97 11.94
N GLY A 12 -4.09 -5.24 11.73
CA GLY A 12 -2.89 -5.82 12.33
C GLY A 12 -1.60 -5.11 11.88
N PHE A 13 -1.53 -4.62 10.65
CA PHE A 13 -0.38 -3.85 10.17
C PHE A 13 -0.30 -2.49 10.87
N LEU A 14 -1.44 -1.80 10.98
CA LEU A 14 -1.53 -0.54 11.70
C LEU A 14 -1.19 -0.70 13.19
N ASP A 15 -1.60 -1.80 13.82
CA ASP A 15 -1.25 -2.12 15.20
C ASP A 15 0.27 -2.33 15.35
N LEU A 16 0.89 -3.03 14.39
CA LEU A 16 2.35 -3.19 14.34
C LEU A 16 3.09 -1.86 14.17
N LEU A 17 2.57 -0.92 13.38
CA LEU A 17 3.16 0.43 13.27
C LEU A 17 3.17 1.12 14.65
N VAL A 18 2.04 1.11 15.35
CA VAL A 18 1.91 1.74 16.68
C VAL A 18 2.84 1.07 17.69
N GLN A 19 2.93 -0.26 17.69
CA GLN A 19 3.85 -1.00 18.57
C GLN A 19 5.33 -0.67 18.32
N ASN A 20 5.67 -0.19 17.11
CA ASN A 20 7.02 0.25 16.75
C ASN A 20 7.16 1.78 16.79
N GLY A 21 6.26 2.49 17.50
CA GLY A 21 6.36 3.92 17.73
C GLY A 21 5.99 4.79 16.53
N ILE A 22 5.32 4.23 15.51
CA ILE A 22 4.86 4.96 14.33
C ILE A 22 3.37 5.27 14.48
N SER A 23 3.07 6.55 14.66
CA SER A 23 1.69 7.02 14.77
C SER A 23 1.05 7.17 13.40
N TYR A 24 -0.25 6.89 13.31
CA TYR A 24 -1.01 7.12 12.10
C TYR A 24 -2.34 7.82 12.40
N SER A 25 -2.89 8.47 11.39
CA SER A 25 -4.26 9.00 11.40
C SER A 25 -4.95 8.71 10.07
N ARG A 26 -6.28 8.67 10.05
CA ARG A 26 -7.01 8.49 8.78
C ARG A 26 -6.89 9.73 7.92
N SER A 27 -6.67 9.54 6.62
CA SER A 27 -6.75 10.61 5.62
C SER A 27 -8.19 10.81 5.16
N ASN A 28 -8.52 12.03 4.73
CA ASN A 28 -9.77 12.36 4.04
C ASN A 28 -9.82 11.88 2.58
N ILE A 29 -8.71 11.38 2.02
CA ILE A 29 -8.64 10.90 0.64
C ILE A 29 -9.45 9.62 0.44
N SER A 30 -9.31 8.66 1.35
CA SER A 30 -9.97 7.34 1.31
C SER A 30 -9.82 6.61 2.63
N ARG A 31 -10.75 5.69 2.93
CA ARG A 31 -10.70 4.82 4.13
C ARG A 31 -9.45 3.93 4.22
N ASN A 32 -8.74 3.77 3.11
CA ASN A 32 -7.52 2.96 2.97
C ASN A 32 -6.26 3.83 2.95
N VAL A 33 -6.37 5.15 3.12
CA VAL A 33 -5.24 6.07 3.14
C VAL A 33 -5.06 6.59 4.56
N PHE A 34 -3.82 6.53 5.04
CA PHE A 34 -3.45 6.94 6.39
C PHE A 34 -2.29 7.93 6.31
N SER A 35 -2.30 8.95 7.16
CA SER A 35 -1.18 9.87 7.31
C SER A 35 -0.25 9.38 8.42
N ILE A 36 1.04 9.30 8.12
CA ILE A 36 2.10 9.04 9.09
C ILE A 36 2.79 10.35 9.42
N LYS A 37 2.63 10.82 10.65
CA LYS A 37 3.01 12.18 11.04
C LYS A 37 4.53 12.35 11.06
N GLU A 38 5.22 11.35 11.60
CA GLU A 38 6.67 11.30 11.78
C GLU A 38 7.43 11.46 10.47
N PHE A 39 6.79 11.12 9.35
CA PHE A 39 7.42 11.12 8.02
C PHE A 39 6.72 12.05 7.03
N SER A 40 5.72 12.82 7.47
CA SER A 40 4.91 13.67 6.59
C SER A 40 4.51 12.96 5.28
N THR A 41 4.10 11.69 5.40
CA THR A 41 3.85 10.79 4.27
C THR A 41 2.47 10.15 4.39
N LEU A 42 1.78 10.01 3.26
CA LEU A 42 0.54 9.24 3.15
C LEU A 42 0.85 7.79 2.78
N ILE A 43 0.21 6.84 3.46
CA ILE A 43 0.26 5.41 3.14
C ILE A 43 -1.08 4.98 2.58
N TYR A 44 -1.09 4.49 1.35
CA TYR A 44 -2.24 3.83 0.74
C TYR A 44 -2.14 2.31 0.91
N ILE A 45 -3.03 1.73 1.71
CA ILE A 45 -2.99 0.30 2.04
C ILE A 45 -4.00 -0.48 1.20
N LYS A 46 -3.55 -1.55 0.56
CA LYS A 46 -4.39 -2.59 -0.04
C LYS A 46 -4.00 -3.94 0.52
N SER A 47 -4.98 -4.71 0.96
CA SER A 47 -4.76 -6.03 1.56
C SER A 47 -5.48 -7.14 0.79
N ARG A 48 -4.84 -8.31 0.73
CA ARG A 48 -5.40 -9.54 0.16
C ARG A 48 -4.99 -10.74 1.00
N SER A 49 -5.97 -11.47 1.52
CA SER A 49 -5.71 -12.64 2.38
C SER A 49 -5.68 -13.97 1.62
N GLU A 50 -6.11 -14.00 0.36
CA GLU A 50 -6.34 -15.24 -0.39
C GLU A 50 -5.73 -15.17 -1.80
N LEU A 51 -5.29 -16.34 -2.28
CA LEU A 51 -4.69 -16.50 -3.61
C LEU A 51 -5.77 -16.56 -4.71
N PRO A 52 -5.47 -16.09 -5.93
CA PRO A 52 -4.28 -15.30 -6.29
C PRO A 52 -4.37 -13.87 -5.72
N PHE A 53 -3.23 -13.32 -5.30
CA PHE A 53 -3.17 -11.95 -4.76
C PHE A 53 -3.35 -10.91 -5.89
N LYS A 54 -4.60 -10.72 -6.33
CA LYS A 54 -4.96 -9.71 -7.32
C LYS A 54 -5.18 -8.38 -6.62
N TRP A 55 -4.14 -7.55 -6.58
CA TRP A 55 -4.25 -6.19 -6.07
C TRP A 55 -5.00 -5.32 -7.07
N GLY A 56 -5.83 -4.41 -6.55
CA GLY A 56 -6.50 -3.38 -7.33
C GLY A 56 -6.22 -2.04 -6.68
N ILE A 57 -5.58 -1.14 -7.40
CA ILE A 57 -5.23 0.21 -6.95
C ILE A 57 -6.25 1.16 -7.57
N THR A 58 -7.03 1.84 -6.73
CA THR A 58 -8.21 2.57 -7.21
C THR A 58 -7.78 3.87 -7.89
N ALA A 59 -8.15 4.05 -9.16
CA ALA A 59 -7.66 5.14 -9.99
C ALA A 59 -7.98 6.52 -9.40
N ASN A 60 -9.18 6.70 -8.86
CA ASN A 60 -9.58 7.93 -8.19
C ASN A 60 -8.72 8.21 -6.92
N VAL A 61 -8.32 7.18 -6.19
CA VAL A 61 -7.44 7.35 -5.02
C VAL A 61 -6.05 7.77 -5.46
N VAL A 62 -5.49 7.13 -6.50
CA VAL A 62 -4.19 7.51 -7.08
C VAL A 62 -4.21 8.94 -7.61
N SER A 63 -5.26 9.32 -8.34
CA SER A 63 -5.40 10.70 -8.85
C SER A 63 -5.36 11.74 -7.73
N LYS A 64 -6.09 11.48 -6.63
CA LYS A 64 -6.06 12.35 -5.44
C LYS A 64 -4.70 12.37 -4.75
N LEU A 65 -4.03 11.22 -4.66
CA LEU A 65 -2.68 11.12 -4.08
C LEU A 65 -1.64 11.85 -4.93
N ASN A 66 -1.70 11.73 -6.26
CA ASN A 66 -0.81 12.44 -7.18
C ASN A 66 -1.06 13.96 -7.21
N SER A 67 -2.28 14.40 -6.86
CA SER A 67 -2.62 15.83 -6.74
C SER A 67 -2.28 16.40 -5.36
N SER A 68 -1.85 15.56 -4.41
CA SER A 68 -1.46 15.98 -3.06
C SER A 68 -0.04 16.55 -3.08
N VAL A 69 0.21 17.59 -2.27
CA VAL A 69 1.57 18.09 -2.01
C VAL A 69 2.37 17.19 -1.07
N THR A 70 1.69 16.28 -0.37
CA THR A 70 2.28 15.33 0.56
C THR A 70 2.75 14.07 -0.18
N ASN A 71 3.99 13.66 0.06
CA ASN A 71 4.55 12.41 -0.43
C ASN A 71 3.65 11.22 -0.06
N TRP A 72 3.61 10.21 -0.92
CA TRP A 72 2.80 9.03 -0.66
C TRP A 72 3.45 7.75 -1.16
N ILE A 73 3.12 6.66 -0.47
CA ILE A 73 3.54 5.30 -0.78
C ILE A 73 2.34 4.36 -0.81
N SER A 74 2.47 3.23 -1.49
CA SER A 74 1.48 2.16 -1.46
C SER A 74 2.04 0.93 -0.73
N VAL A 75 1.23 0.36 0.16
CA VAL A 75 1.54 -0.89 0.87
C VAL A 75 0.55 -1.96 0.45
N LEU A 76 1.07 -3.01 -0.20
CA LEU A 76 0.28 -4.15 -0.69
C LEU A 76 0.48 -5.34 0.24
N LEU A 77 -0.38 -5.48 1.26
CA LEU A 77 -0.32 -6.55 2.24
C LEU A 77 -0.87 -7.86 1.68
N PHE A 78 -0.19 -8.98 1.99
CA PHE A 78 -0.68 -10.31 1.67
C PHE A 78 -0.36 -11.33 2.77
N GLN A 79 -1.25 -12.31 2.96
CA GLN A 79 -1.17 -13.42 3.94
C GLN A 79 -1.11 -13.02 5.42
N LYS A 80 -0.18 -12.14 5.80
CA LYS A 80 0.09 -11.73 7.18
C LYS A 80 0.22 -10.21 7.27
N PRO A 81 -0.06 -9.60 8.43
CA PRO A 81 0.00 -8.14 8.57
C PRO A 81 1.40 -7.54 8.39
N TYR A 82 2.45 -8.36 8.47
CA TYR A 82 3.85 -7.94 8.34
C TYR A 82 4.49 -8.43 7.03
N THR A 83 3.69 -8.86 6.06
CA THR A 83 4.18 -9.33 4.77
C THR A 83 3.49 -8.58 3.65
N GLY A 84 4.27 -8.03 2.72
CA GLY A 84 3.72 -7.20 1.67
C GLY A 84 4.76 -6.62 0.75
N TYR A 85 4.31 -5.73 -0.14
CA TYR A 85 5.19 -4.91 -0.95
C TYR A 85 5.05 -3.45 -0.56
N LEU A 86 6.18 -2.74 -0.54
CA LEU A 86 6.22 -1.30 -0.43
C LEU A 86 6.58 -0.72 -1.80
N LEU A 87 5.76 0.23 -2.26
CA LEU A 87 5.93 0.90 -3.55
C LEU A 87 5.96 2.41 -3.32
N SER A 88 6.93 3.08 -3.94
CA SER A 88 6.91 4.54 -4.05
C SER A 88 5.79 5.00 -4.98
N SER A 89 5.48 6.30 -4.97
CA SER A 89 4.58 6.89 -5.97
C SER A 89 5.07 6.62 -7.40
N ASP A 90 6.38 6.65 -7.62
CA ASP A 90 7.00 6.41 -8.92
C ASP A 90 6.89 4.95 -9.36
N ASP A 91 7.03 4.01 -8.43
CA ASP A 91 6.78 2.59 -8.69
C ASP A 91 5.32 2.39 -9.12
N VAL A 92 4.36 2.97 -8.38
CA VAL A 92 2.94 2.86 -8.71
C VAL A 92 2.66 3.47 -10.07
N ASN A 93 3.17 4.67 -10.36
CA ASN A 93 3.01 5.34 -11.65
C ASN A 93 3.64 4.53 -12.79
N TYR A 94 4.82 3.93 -12.56
CA TYR A 94 5.45 3.03 -13.50
C TYR A 94 4.56 1.81 -13.79
N TYR A 95 4.04 1.13 -12.76
CA TYR A 95 3.20 -0.04 -12.97
C TYR A 95 1.89 0.33 -13.65
N ILE A 96 1.23 1.42 -13.26
CA ILE A 96 0.00 1.90 -13.92
C ILE A 96 0.23 2.15 -15.41
N LYS A 97 1.36 2.75 -15.78
CA LYS A 97 1.67 3.08 -17.17
C LYS A 97 2.04 1.84 -18.00
N ASN A 98 2.70 0.84 -17.41
CA ASN A 98 3.36 -0.22 -18.18
C ASN A 98 2.80 -1.64 -17.93
N VAL A 99 2.15 -1.89 -16.79
CA VAL A 99 1.85 -3.26 -16.30
C VAL A 99 0.41 -3.43 -15.80
N TRP A 100 -0.20 -2.38 -15.27
CA TRP A 100 -1.50 -2.43 -14.59
C TRP A 100 -2.55 -1.64 -15.37
N PRO A 101 -3.17 -2.25 -16.40
CA PRO A 101 -4.25 -1.59 -17.12
C PRO A 101 -5.42 -1.22 -16.19
N LEU A 102 -6.12 -0.15 -16.55
CA LEU A 102 -7.35 0.25 -15.88
C LEU A 102 -8.48 -0.74 -16.22
N ALA A 103 -9.02 -1.40 -15.22
CA ALA A 103 -10.17 -2.27 -15.37
C ALA A 103 -11.49 -1.49 -15.32
N ALA A 104 -12.57 -2.10 -15.81
CA ALA A 104 -13.89 -1.49 -15.88
C ALA A 104 -14.47 -1.07 -14.51
N ASP A 105 -13.99 -1.66 -13.41
CA ASP A 105 -14.39 -1.32 -12.05
C ASP A 105 -13.59 -0.15 -11.44
N GLY A 106 -12.77 0.54 -12.24
CA GLY A 106 -12.05 1.74 -11.82
C GLY A 106 -10.78 1.47 -11.00
N ASP A 107 -10.33 0.22 -10.96
CA ASP A 107 -9.07 -0.19 -10.35
C ASP A 107 -8.02 -0.47 -11.43
N TYR A 108 -6.79 0.01 -11.24
CA TYR A 108 -5.61 -0.47 -11.94
C TYR A 108 -5.27 -1.85 -11.40
N LYS A 109 -5.21 -2.85 -12.27
CA LYS A 109 -5.01 -4.24 -11.89
C LYS A 109 -3.87 -4.86 -12.69
N PRO A 110 -3.04 -5.71 -12.05
CA PRO A 110 -1.96 -6.39 -12.75
C PRO A 110 -2.48 -7.26 -13.90
N ALA A 111 -1.94 -7.07 -15.11
CA ALA A 111 -2.10 -8.01 -16.22
C ALA A 111 -1.31 -9.30 -15.94
N THR A 112 -1.78 -10.46 -16.42
CA THR A 112 -1.18 -11.79 -16.16
C THR A 112 0.32 -11.84 -16.47
N GLY A 113 1.20 -12.11 -15.48
CA GLY A 113 2.67 -12.13 -15.63
C GLY A 113 3.42 -11.58 -14.41
N SER A 114 4.75 -11.36 -14.44
CA SER A 114 5.53 -10.86 -13.28
C SER A 114 5.06 -9.47 -12.79
N TYR A 115 4.21 -9.46 -11.75
CA TYR A 115 3.33 -8.35 -11.38
C TYR A 115 3.97 -7.16 -10.64
N LEU A 116 5.14 -7.38 -10.03
CA LEU A 116 5.85 -6.44 -9.14
C LEU A 116 7.38 -6.62 -9.23
N SER A 117 7.91 -6.87 -10.43
CA SER A 117 9.30 -7.31 -10.62
C SER A 117 10.39 -6.33 -10.13
N LYS A 118 10.05 -5.05 -9.90
CA LYS A 118 11.00 -4.05 -9.38
C LYS A 118 11.06 -4.01 -7.86
N ASN A 119 10.09 -4.61 -7.16
CA ASN A 119 9.96 -4.47 -5.72
C ASN A 119 10.14 -5.84 -5.05
N LYS A 120 11.00 -5.89 -4.04
CA LYS A 120 11.11 -7.07 -3.18
C LYS A 120 10.06 -6.96 -2.07
N PRO A 121 9.39 -8.07 -1.71
CA PRO A 121 8.47 -8.03 -0.59
C PRO A 121 9.24 -7.83 0.72
N PHE A 122 8.63 -7.15 1.68
CA PHE A 122 9.03 -7.22 3.09
C PHE A 122 8.31 -8.40 3.75
N ASN A 123 9.00 -9.05 4.69
CA ASN A 123 8.51 -10.21 5.43
C ASN A 123 8.50 -9.99 6.95
N SER A 124 8.81 -8.79 7.40
CA SER A 124 8.71 -8.35 8.79
C SER A 124 8.40 -6.85 8.87
N ILE A 125 7.95 -6.39 10.04
CA ILE A 125 7.73 -4.96 10.27
C ILE A 125 9.07 -4.19 10.25
N GLN A 126 10.16 -4.80 10.70
CA GLN A 126 11.50 -4.21 10.65
C GLN A 126 11.98 -4.03 9.20
N GLU A 127 11.77 -5.02 8.33
CA GLU A 127 12.05 -4.88 6.90
C GLU A 127 11.21 -3.77 6.26
N PHE A 128 9.92 -3.69 6.60
CA PHE A 128 9.07 -2.58 6.14
C PHE A 128 9.65 -1.21 6.56
N ILE A 129 10.02 -1.05 7.84
CA ILE A 129 10.57 0.22 8.35
C ILE A 129 11.88 0.56 7.65
N GLN A 130 12.76 -0.42 7.44
CA GLN A 130 14.02 -0.22 6.71
C GLN A 130 13.78 0.24 5.27
N GLN A 131 12.91 -0.46 4.53
CA GLN A 131 12.56 -0.08 3.16
C GLN A 131 11.88 1.30 3.11
N PHE A 132 11.02 1.61 4.08
CA PHE A 132 10.33 2.88 4.13
C PHE A 132 11.27 4.05 4.42
N ASN A 133 12.30 3.82 5.25
CA ASN A 133 13.35 4.81 5.46
C ASN A 133 14.20 5.03 4.20
N SER A 134 14.51 3.99 3.43
CA SER A 134 15.31 4.13 2.20
C SER A 134 14.59 4.86 1.05
N LEU A 135 13.26 5.01 1.13
CA LEU A 135 12.50 5.80 0.14
C LEU A 135 12.52 7.31 0.43
N LYS A 136 13.22 7.75 1.48
CA LYS A 136 13.31 9.16 1.90
C LYS A 136 14.58 9.86 1.42
N ASP A 137 15.60 9.08 1.05
CA ASP A 137 16.88 9.55 0.51
C ASP A 137 16.80 9.73 -1.01
#